data_AF-A0A9Q4GF53-F1
#
_entry.id   AF-A0A9Q4GF53-F1
#
_cell.length_a   1.000
_cell.length_b   1.000
_cell.length_c   1.000
_cell.angle_alpha   90.00
_cell.angle_beta   90.00
_cell.angle_gamma   90.00
#
_symmetry.space_group_name_H-M   'P 1'
#
loop_
_entity.id
_entity.type
_entity.pdbx_description
1 polymer ?
#
loop_
_entity_poly.entity_id
_entity_poly.type
_entity_poly.pdbx_seq_one_letter_code
_entity_poly.pdbx_strand_id
1 'polypeptide(L)'
;MYCENKNHLLDLYFHEGSEEDHAEVAEHIKTCQSCREYLESLDGTMNLLSELKEEEPRGDLFGSILREVSVPVIKPTKKKTGVELLPVLKIAFGEIFLFALVYFIKIQITLLPFWNIIEKNWIIRSLGDTGVSVALVLIAGSFITLAMAPILLMESNRKNSFN
;
A
#
# COMPACT_ATOMS: atom_id res chain seq x y z
N MET A 1 5.49 -1.00 35.93
CA MET A 1 5.30 -1.04 34.47
C MET A 1 4.33 -2.15 34.08
N TYR A 2 4.55 -3.40 34.51
CA TYR A 2 3.67 -4.54 34.17
C TYR A 2 2.23 -4.43 34.69
N CYS A 3 1.97 -3.73 35.80
CA CYS A 3 0.59 -3.50 36.27
C CYS A 3 -0.24 -2.60 35.34
N GLU A 4 0.41 -1.69 34.60
CA GLU A 4 -0.27 -0.77 33.69
C GLU A 4 -0.44 -1.38 32.30
N ASN A 5 0.50 -2.22 31.87
CA ASN A 5 0.47 -2.91 30.58
C ASN A 5 0.13 -4.40 30.75
N LYS A 6 -1.14 -4.74 30.57
CA LYS A 6 -1.67 -6.11 30.66
C LYS A 6 -1.15 -7.04 29.56
N ASN A 7 -0.58 -6.52 28.47
CA ASN A 7 -0.09 -7.36 27.37
C ASN A 7 0.99 -8.32 27.86
N HIS A 8 1.91 -7.87 28.71
CA HIS A 8 2.95 -8.74 29.27
C HIS A 8 2.40 -9.90 30.12
N LEU A 9 1.22 -9.71 30.75
CA LEU A 9 0.56 -10.77 31.51
C LEU A 9 -0.12 -11.78 30.57
N LEU A 10 -0.66 -11.32 29.45
CA LEU A 10 -1.26 -12.16 28.41
C LEU A 10 -0.19 -12.97 27.66
N ASP A 11 0.92 -12.32 27.32
CA ASP A 11 2.11 -12.94 26.72
C ASP A 11 2.59 -14.12 27.58
N LEU A 12 2.74 -13.90 28.88
CA LEU A 12 3.07 -14.99 29.82
C LEU A 12 1.99 -16.09 29.85
N TYR A 13 0.71 -15.72 29.89
CA TYR A 13 -0.41 -16.66 29.99
C TYR A 13 -0.54 -17.59 28.78
N PHE A 14 -0.42 -17.04 27.57
CA PHE A 14 -0.49 -17.78 26.31
C PHE A 14 0.86 -18.35 25.85
N HIS A 15 1.92 -18.17 26.64
CA HIS A 15 3.29 -18.58 26.32
C HIS A 15 3.81 -17.93 25.02
N GLU A 16 3.43 -16.68 24.80
CA GLU A 16 3.86 -15.84 23.68
C GLU A 16 4.97 -14.89 24.19
N GLY A 17 6.10 -14.78 23.50
CA GLY A 17 7.21 -13.89 23.89
C GLY A 17 8.54 -14.60 24.20
N SER A 18 9.50 -13.87 24.77
CA SER A 18 10.84 -14.38 25.10
C SER A 18 10.89 -14.99 26.51
N GLU A 19 11.74 -16.00 26.72
CA GLU A 19 11.92 -16.64 28.04
C GLU A 19 12.41 -15.66 29.11
N GLU A 20 13.19 -14.65 28.70
CA GLU A 20 13.72 -13.60 29.60
C GLU A 20 12.58 -12.71 30.10
N ASP A 21 11.70 -12.25 29.20
CA ASP A 21 10.51 -11.46 29.56
C ASP A 21 9.56 -12.26 30.48
N HIS A 22 9.38 -13.56 30.20
CA HIS A 22 8.55 -14.43 31.02
C HIS A 22 9.08 -14.55 32.45
N ALA A 23 10.40 -14.67 32.63
CA ALA A 23 11.02 -14.76 33.95
C ALA A 23 10.82 -13.46 34.76
N GLU A 24 10.97 -12.31 34.13
CA GLU A 24 10.76 -11.01 34.78
C GLU A 24 9.30 -10.78 35.20
N VAL A 25 8.35 -11.10 34.32
CA VAL A 25 6.92 -10.97 34.60
C VAL A 25 6.49 -11.96 35.69
N ALA A 26 7.02 -13.19 35.67
CA ALA A 26 6.75 -14.19 36.70
C ALA A 26 7.24 -13.75 38.10
N GLU A 27 8.40 -13.10 38.18
CA GLU A 27 8.90 -12.56 39.46
C GLU A 27 8.02 -11.40 39.97
N HIS A 28 7.55 -10.55 39.07
CA HIS A 28 6.60 -9.48 39.41
C HIS A 28 5.29 -10.02 39.98
N ILE A 29 4.72 -11.08 39.38
CA ILE A 29 3.45 -11.68 39.82
C ILE A 29 3.52 -12.21 41.26
N LYS A 30 4.68 -12.73 41.70
CA LYS A 30 4.85 -13.23 43.08
C LYS A 30 4.57 -12.14 44.13
N THR A 31 4.87 -10.89 43.81
CA THR A 31 4.78 -9.76 44.75
C THR A 31 3.58 -8.86 44.47
N CYS A 32 3.02 -8.86 43.25
CA CYS A 32 1.88 -8.05 42.88
C CYS A 32 0.55 -8.79 43.05
N GLN A 33 -0.33 -8.31 43.93
CA GLN A 33 -1.65 -8.91 44.15
C GLN A 33 -2.60 -8.67 42.97
N SER A 34 -2.65 -7.45 42.42
CA SER A 34 -3.57 -7.12 41.31
C SER A 34 -3.27 -7.91 40.04
N CYS A 35 -2.00 -8.22 39.77
CA CYS A 35 -1.62 -9.05 38.63
C CYS A 35 -2.00 -10.53 38.82
N ARG A 36 -1.95 -11.04 40.06
CA ARG A 36 -2.44 -12.39 40.38
C ARG A 36 -3.95 -12.50 40.19
N GLU A 37 -4.70 -11.56 40.76
CA GLU A 37 -6.17 -11.52 40.63
C GLU A 37 -6.59 -11.42 39.16
N TYR A 38 -5.82 -10.70 38.33
CA TYR A 38 -6.07 -10.64 36.89
C TYR A 38 -5.86 -11.98 36.18
N LEU A 39 -4.79 -12.71 36.50
CA LEU A 39 -4.53 -14.05 35.94
C LEU A 39 -5.58 -15.07 36.39
N GLU A 40 -5.98 -15.03 37.66
CA GLU A 40 -7.08 -15.87 38.18
C GLU A 40 -8.41 -15.58 37.46
N SER A 41 -8.68 -14.30 37.16
CA SER A 41 -9.85 -13.91 36.36
C SER A 41 -9.77 -14.43 34.92
N LEU A 42 -8.58 -14.48 34.33
CA LEU A 42 -8.37 -15.05 32.99
C LEU A 42 -8.62 -16.56 33.00
N ASP A 43 -8.09 -17.29 33.98
CA ASP A 43 -8.36 -18.71 34.17
C ASP A 43 -9.85 -19.00 34.33
N GLY A 44 -10.54 -18.21 35.16
CA GLY A 44 -11.99 -18.32 35.32
C GLY A 44 -12.74 -18.12 34.00
N THR A 45 -12.31 -17.16 33.18
CA THR A 45 -12.91 -16.91 31.87
C THR A 45 -12.65 -18.05 30.89
N MET A 46 -11.42 -18.58 30.84
CA MET A 46 -11.06 -19.70 29.97
C MET A 46 -11.79 -20.98 30.34
N ASN A 47 -11.97 -21.24 31.64
CA ASN A 47 -12.76 -22.37 32.11
C ASN A 47 -14.22 -22.24 31.66
N LEU A 48 -14.84 -21.07 31.80
CA LEU A 48 -16.19 -20.82 31.30
C LEU A 48 -16.29 -21.02 29.78
N LEU A 49 -15.29 -20.55 29.03
CA LEU A 49 -15.22 -20.76 27.58
C LEU A 49 -15.06 -22.23 27.21
N SER A 50 -14.33 -23.02 28.00
CA SER A 50 -14.16 -24.46 27.76
C SER A 50 -15.42 -25.27 28.02
N GLU A 51 -16.34 -24.76 28.86
CA GLU A 51 -17.64 -25.36 29.12
C GLU A 51 -18.67 -25.05 28.03
N LEU A 52 -18.40 -24.07 27.16
CA LEU A 52 -19.26 -23.83 26.00
C LEU A 52 -19.19 -25.04 25.07
N LYS A 53 -20.33 -25.69 24.92
CA LYS A 53 -20.50 -26.79 23.97
C LYS A 53 -20.19 -26.27 22.57
N GLU A 54 -19.21 -26.89 21.91
CA GLU A 54 -18.98 -26.66 20.49
C GLU A 54 -20.26 -27.01 19.73
N GLU A 55 -20.89 -25.99 19.12
CA GLU A 55 -21.98 -26.22 18.19
C GLU A 55 -21.41 -26.73 16.87
N GLU A 56 -21.74 -27.96 16.52
CA GLU A 56 -21.43 -28.46 15.18
C GLU A 56 -22.14 -27.57 14.14
N PRO A 57 -21.43 -27.13 13.09
CA PRO A 57 -22.07 -26.40 12.02
C PRO A 57 -23.17 -27.28 11.41
N ARG A 58 -24.34 -26.69 11.16
CA ARG A 58 -25.46 -27.40 10.51
C ARG A 58 -24.95 -28.08 9.23
N GLY A 59 -25.32 -29.35 9.02
CA GLY A 59 -24.75 -30.19 7.95
C GLY A 59 -24.86 -29.66 6.51
N ASP A 60 -25.66 -28.61 6.26
CA ASP A 60 -25.78 -27.93 4.96
C ASP A 60 -25.46 -26.41 5.03
N LEU A 61 -24.71 -25.96 6.04
CA LEU A 61 -24.34 -24.54 6.18
C LEU A 61 -23.52 -24.08 4.97
N PHE A 62 -22.53 -24.88 4.55
CA PHE A 62 -21.71 -24.57 3.38
C PHE A 62 -22.53 -24.55 2.08
N GLY A 63 -23.46 -25.49 1.90
CA GLY A 63 -24.33 -25.51 0.73
C GLY A 63 -25.29 -24.31 0.71
N SER A 64 -25.78 -23.89 1.88
CA SER A 64 -26.62 -22.69 2.02
C SER A 64 -25.85 -21.41 1.70
N ILE A 65 -24.63 -21.26 2.23
CA ILE A 65 -23.75 -20.12 1.94
C ILE A 65 -23.43 -20.09 0.44
N LEU A 66 -23.08 -21.22 -0.18
CA LEU A 66 -22.75 -21.28 -1.61
C LEU A 66 -23.94 -20.99 -2.53
N ARG A 67 -25.19 -21.17 -2.06
CA ARG A 67 -26.39 -20.76 -2.81
C ARG A 67 -26.64 -19.26 -2.76
N GLU A 68 -26.32 -18.61 -1.65
CA GLU A 68 -26.48 -17.16 -1.47
C GLU A 68 -25.30 -16.36 -2.02
N VAL A 69 -24.10 -16.92 -1.99
CA VAL A 69 -22.94 -16.35 -2.67
C VAL A 69 -23.16 -16.53 -4.16
N SER A 70 -23.71 -15.50 -4.81
CA SER A 70 -23.75 -15.41 -6.26
C SER A 70 -22.32 -15.42 -6.77
N VAL A 71 -21.80 -16.60 -7.11
CA VAL A 71 -20.51 -16.72 -7.80
C VAL A 71 -20.65 -15.87 -9.06
N PRO A 72 -19.88 -14.78 -9.21
CA PRO A 72 -19.93 -14.02 -10.44
C PRO A 72 -19.52 -14.99 -11.53
N VAL A 73 -20.48 -15.36 -12.39
CA VAL A 73 -20.17 -16.15 -13.57
C VAL A 73 -19.24 -15.28 -14.38
N ILE A 74 -17.94 -15.57 -14.29
CA ILE A 74 -16.91 -14.92 -15.09
C ILE A 74 -17.24 -15.34 -16.52
N LYS A 75 -18.01 -14.49 -17.21
CA LYS A 75 -18.33 -14.70 -18.61
C LYS A 75 -16.99 -14.85 -19.32
N PRO A 76 -16.76 -15.94 -20.07
CA PRO A 76 -15.51 -16.13 -20.78
C PRO A 76 -15.31 -14.89 -21.65
N THR A 77 -14.28 -14.11 -21.32
CA THR A 77 -13.96 -12.90 -22.05
C THR A 77 -13.63 -13.34 -23.46
N LYS A 78 -14.53 -13.08 -24.41
CA LYS A 78 -14.26 -13.35 -25.82
C LYS A 78 -13.00 -12.56 -26.17
N LYS A 79 -11.88 -13.26 -26.33
CA LYS A 79 -10.60 -12.69 -26.73
C LYS A 79 -10.84 -12.09 -28.12
N LYS A 80 -10.98 -10.76 -28.18
CA LYS A 80 -11.06 -10.05 -29.47
C LYS A 80 -9.71 -10.26 -30.16
N THR A 81 -9.65 -11.25 -31.04
CA THR A 81 -8.55 -11.46 -31.99
C THR A 81 -8.68 -10.44 -33.11
N GLY A 82 -8.46 -9.18 -32.76
CA GLY A 82 -8.16 -8.11 -33.71
C GLY A 82 -6.95 -7.41 -33.14
N VAL A 83 -5.89 -7.28 -33.93
CA VAL A 83 -4.80 -6.37 -33.58
C VAL A 83 -5.42 -4.98 -33.60
N GLU A 84 -5.85 -4.49 -32.45
CA GLU A 84 -6.33 -3.12 -32.34
C GLU A 84 -5.12 -2.23 -32.62
N LEU A 85 -5.07 -1.62 -33.81
CA LEU A 85 -4.02 -0.67 -34.20
C LEU A 85 -4.11 0.63 -33.38
N LEU A 86 -5.24 0.84 -32.70
CA LEU A 86 -5.53 2.00 -31.87
C LEU A 86 -4.50 2.24 -30.75
N PRO A 87 -4.15 1.25 -29.89
CA PRO A 87 -3.12 1.42 -28.88
C PRO A 87 -1.74 1.74 -29.46
N VAL A 88 -1.35 1.11 -30.59
CA VAL A 88 -0.07 1.38 -31.24
C VAL A 88 -0.01 2.82 -31.75
N LEU A 89 -1.09 3.29 -32.38
CA LEU A 89 -1.20 4.66 -32.86
C LEU A 89 -1.13 5.69 -31.73
N LYS A 90 -1.75 5.39 -30.57
CA LYS A 90 -1.68 6.24 -29.37
C LYS A 90 -0.26 6.35 -28.82
N ILE A 91 0.49 5.25 -28.78
CA ILE A 91 1.88 5.25 -28.31
C ILE A 91 2.77 6.05 -29.27
N ALA A 92 2.66 5.77 -30.58
CA ALA A 92 3.43 6.49 -31.59
C ALA A 92 3.15 8.00 -31.59
N PHE A 93 1.89 8.39 -31.45
CA PHE A 93 1.52 9.81 -31.36
C PHE A 93 2.04 10.44 -30.06
N GLY A 94 2.05 9.70 -28.96
CA GLY A 94 2.62 10.15 -27.68
C GLY A 94 4.12 10.44 -27.77
N GLU A 95 4.89 9.57 -28.43
CA GLU A 95 6.33 9.82 -28.64
C GLU A 95 6.57 11.04 -29.53
N ILE A 96 5.88 11.14 -30.66
CA ILE A 96 5.99 12.30 -31.56
C ILE A 96 5.65 13.60 -30.81
N PHE A 97 4.58 13.59 -30.01
CA PHE A 97 4.20 14.73 -29.20
C PHE A 97 5.27 15.09 -28.16
N LEU A 98 5.87 14.11 -27.50
CA LEU A 98 6.95 14.33 -26.54
C LEU A 98 8.19 14.95 -27.21
N PHE A 99 8.59 14.45 -28.38
CA PHE A 99 9.69 15.03 -29.14
C PHE A 99 9.39 16.46 -29.59
N ALA A 100 8.17 16.71 -30.08
CA ALA A 100 7.73 18.05 -30.47
C ALA A 100 7.75 19.02 -29.28
N LEU A 101 7.33 18.56 -28.10
CA LEU A 101 7.31 19.34 -26.86
C LEU A 101 8.73 19.67 -26.38
N VAL A 102 9.64 18.69 -26.38
CA VAL A 102 11.06 18.92 -26.05
C VAL A 102 11.69 19.90 -27.04
N TYR A 103 11.41 19.75 -28.33
CA TYR A 103 11.92 20.64 -29.38
C TYR A 103 11.38 22.08 -29.23
N PHE A 104 10.10 22.22 -28.92
CA PHE A 104 9.47 23.52 -28.68
C PHE A 104 10.09 24.22 -27.46
N ILE A 105 10.27 23.49 -26.36
CA ILE A 105 10.92 24.01 -25.15
C ILE A 105 12.36 24.42 -25.43
N LYS A 106 13.11 23.61 -26.19
CA LYS A 106 14.48 23.95 -26.61
C LYS A 106 14.51 25.30 -27.31
N ILE A 107 13.65 25.51 -28.30
CA ILE A 107 13.57 26.79 -29.03
C ILE A 107 13.30 27.95 -28.07
N GLN A 108 12.30 27.80 -27.20
CA GLN A 108 11.94 28.84 -26.23
C GLN A 108 13.10 29.17 -25.29
N ILE A 109 13.82 28.16 -24.80
CA ILE A 109 14.97 28.34 -23.91
C ILE A 109 16.11 29.06 -24.63
N THR A 110 16.43 28.67 -25.85
CA THR A 110 17.52 29.29 -26.63
C THR A 110 17.23 30.75 -27.00
N LEU A 111 15.96 31.14 -27.05
CA LEU A 111 15.54 32.53 -27.31
C LEU A 111 15.62 33.43 -26.08
N LEU A 112 15.81 32.88 -24.88
CA LEU A 112 15.83 33.68 -23.65
C LEU A 112 17.18 34.39 -23.49
N PRO A 113 17.19 35.69 -23.13
CA PRO A 113 18.41 36.50 -23.08
C PRO A 113 19.40 36.03 -22.00
N PHE A 114 18.91 35.30 -20.99
CA PHE A 114 19.74 34.73 -19.93
C PHE A 114 20.42 33.40 -20.32
N TRP A 115 20.03 32.77 -21.44
CA TRP A 115 20.62 31.49 -21.86
C TRP A 115 22.14 31.60 -22.04
N ASN A 116 22.59 32.71 -22.61
CA ASN A 116 24.02 33.03 -22.79
C ASN A 116 24.81 33.10 -21.47
N ILE A 117 24.14 33.37 -20.36
CA ILE A 117 24.74 33.39 -19.01
C ILE A 117 24.80 31.96 -18.47
N ILE A 118 23.72 31.21 -18.66
CA ILE A 118 23.51 29.85 -18.17
C ILE A 118 24.40 28.83 -18.89
N GLU A 119 24.59 28.97 -20.21
CA GLU A 119 25.42 28.10 -21.06
C GLU A 119 26.88 28.02 -20.58
N LYS A 120 27.37 29.06 -19.91
CA LYS A 120 28.74 29.11 -19.36
C LYS A 120 28.98 28.11 -18.24
N ASN A 121 27.93 27.55 -17.64
CA ASN A 121 28.07 26.53 -16.61
C ASN A 121 28.52 25.20 -17.19
N TRP A 122 29.52 24.57 -16.56
CA TRP A 122 30.08 23.29 -16.98
C TRP A 122 29.03 22.18 -17.13
N ILE A 123 28.08 22.11 -16.19
CA ILE A 123 26.99 21.11 -16.19
C ILE A 123 26.15 21.22 -17.47
N ILE A 124 25.84 22.44 -17.88
CA ILE A 124 24.96 22.71 -19.02
C ILE A 124 25.69 22.46 -20.33
N ARG A 125 26.99 22.77 -20.37
CA ARG A 125 27.85 22.41 -21.49
C ARG A 125 28.03 20.90 -21.66
N SER A 126 28.02 20.13 -20.57
CA SER A 126 28.09 18.67 -20.61
C SER A 126 26.77 18.01 -21.04
N LEU A 127 25.63 18.58 -20.66
CA LEU A 127 24.31 18.08 -21.09
C LEU A 127 23.93 18.52 -22.51
N GLY A 128 24.40 19.69 -22.93
CA GLY A 128 23.96 20.36 -24.15
C GLY A 128 22.52 20.88 -24.06
N ASP A 129 22.13 21.73 -25.01
CA ASP A 129 20.82 22.41 -25.01
C ASP A 129 19.64 21.43 -25.01
N THR A 130 19.78 20.33 -25.76
CA THR A 130 18.76 19.28 -25.82
C THR A 130 18.65 18.54 -24.49
N GLY A 131 19.76 18.28 -23.80
CA GLY A 131 19.77 17.60 -22.51
C GLY A 131 19.08 18.43 -21.42
N VAL A 132 19.33 19.74 -21.39
CA VAL A 132 18.65 20.65 -20.45
C VAL A 132 17.14 20.70 -20.71
N SER A 133 16.74 20.70 -21.99
CA SER A 133 15.32 20.71 -22.37
C SER A 133 14.62 19.42 -21.92
N VAL A 134 15.26 18.25 -22.11
CA VAL A 134 14.73 16.96 -21.62
C VAL A 134 14.64 16.95 -20.09
N ALA A 135 15.67 17.43 -19.39
CA ALA A 135 15.67 17.48 -17.92
C ALA A 135 14.52 18.34 -17.39
N LEU A 136 14.24 19.50 -18.00
CA LEU A 136 13.11 20.35 -17.62
C LEU A 136 11.76 19.65 -17.83
N VAL A 137 11.59 18.96 -18.96
CA VAL A 137 10.36 18.19 -19.23
C VAL A 137 10.17 17.08 -18.21
N LEU A 138 11.24 16.37 -17.85
CA LEU A 138 11.18 15.31 -16.84
C LEU A 138 10.85 15.84 -15.45
N ILE A 139 11.46 16.96 -15.04
CA ILE A 139 11.16 17.61 -13.76
C ILE A 139 9.70 18.04 -13.74
N ALA A 140 9.24 18.77 -14.75
CA ALA A 140 7.84 19.20 -14.84
C ALA A 140 6.86 18.01 -14.85
N GLY A 141 7.16 16.97 -15.64
CA GLY A 141 6.38 15.74 -15.69
C GLY A 141 6.31 15.04 -14.32
N SER A 142 7.44 14.95 -13.62
CA SER A 142 7.50 14.34 -12.28
C SER A 142 6.62 15.08 -11.27
N PHE A 143 6.62 16.42 -11.29
CA PHE A 143 5.76 17.24 -10.45
C PHE A 143 4.27 16.98 -10.73
N ILE A 144 3.89 16.91 -12.01
CA ILE A 144 2.50 16.61 -12.41
C ILE A 144 2.09 15.22 -11.92
N THR A 145 2.94 14.20 -12.13
CA THR A 145 2.67 12.83 -11.66
C THR A 145 2.52 12.79 -10.14
N LEU A 146 3.38 13.49 -9.41
CA LEU A 146 3.34 13.52 -7.95
C LEU A 146 2.11 14.30 -7.43
N ALA A 147 1.69 15.35 -8.14
CA ALA A 147 0.45 16.07 -7.84
C ALA A 147 -0.81 15.23 -8.11
N MET A 148 -0.78 14.34 -9.11
CA MET A 148 -1.88 13.41 -9.42
C MET A 148 -1.90 12.17 -8.51
N ALA A 149 -0.77 11.81 -7.88
CA ALA A 149 -0.68 10.60 -7.08
C ALA A 149 -1.74 10.51 -5.96
N PRO A 150 -2.02 11.56 -5.16
CA PRO A 150 -3.06 11.50 -4.12
C PRO A 150 -4.47 11.24 -4.69
N ILE A 151 -4.80 11.84 -5.84
CA ILE A 151 -6.10 11.67 -6.50
C ILE A 151 -6.27 10.23 -6.95
N LEU A 152 -5.24 9.66 -7.59
CA LEU A 152 -5.24 8.26 -8.02
C LEU A 152 -5.32 7.29 -6.84
N LEU A 153 -4.67 7.62 -5.72
CA LEU A 153 -4.68 6.80 -4.50
C LEU A 153 -6.07 6.84 -3.84
N MET A 154 -6.72 8.01 -3.78
CA MET A 154 -8.11 8.13 -3.32
C MET A 154 -9.09 7.36 -4.21
N GLU A 155 -8.91 7.40 -5.54
CA GLU A 155 -9.77 6.67 -6.46
C GLU A 155 -9.59 5.16 -6.36
N SER A 156 -8.35 4.68 -6.19
CA SER A 156 -8.03 3.28 -5.93
C SER A 156 -8.68 2.78 -4.63
N ASN A 157 -8.55 3.55 -3.53
CA ASN A 157 -9.14 3.20 -2.25
C ASN A 157 -10.68 3.22 -2.29
N ARG A 158 -11.27 4.19 -3.00
CA ARG A 158 -12.73 4.22 -3.22
C ARG A 158 -13.19 2.97 -3.95
N LYS A 159 -12.48 2.54 -5.00
CA LYS A 159 -12.85 1.37 -5.81
C LYS A 159 -12.71 0.05 -5.03
N ASN A 160 -11.74 -0.06 -4.12
CA ASN A 160 -11.57 -1.23 -3.25
C ASN A 160 -12.59 -1.30 -2.10
N SER A 161 -13.24 -0.19 -1.73
CA SER A 161 -14.28 -0.18 -0.69
C SER A 161 -15.66 -0.66 -1.16
N PHE A 162 -15.86 -0.90 -2.46
CA PHE A 162 -17.13 -1.34 -3.05
C PHE A 162 -17.11 -2.80 -3.57
N ASN A 163 -16.04 -3.54 -3.30
CA ASN A 163 -15.91 -4.99 -3.54
C ASN A 163 -15.65 -5.69 -2.21
#